data_AF-A0A9D2PCY7-F1
#
_entry.id   AF-A0A9D2PCY7-F1
#
_cell.length_a   1.000
_cell.length_b   1.000
_cell.length_c   1.000
_cell.angle_alpha   90.00
_cell.angle_beta   90.00
_cell.angle_gamma   90.00
#
_symmetry.space_group_name_H-M   'P 1'
#
loop_
_entity.id
_entity.type
_entity.pdbx_description
1 polymer ?
#
loop_
_entity_poly.entity_id
_entity_poly.type
_entity_poly.pdbx_seq_one_letter_code
_entity_poly.pdbx_strand_id
1 'polypeptide(L)'
;MERQDRTKYKMAQSIKGLMAHMPLDRITVKDIVADCGLTRQTFYRNFRDKYDLVNWYFEKLVQQSFEEMGVSLTLREGLTKKFEFIRAERVFFTCAFGSSDYNSLMKYDYDYIYNFYRNILQKKQEKPLDGDVDFLLRMYCHGSIQMTVEWVHTGMKREPEEMAGLLIQALPEKLNKLLSFLEEEG
;
A
#
# COMPACT_ATOMS: atom_id res chain seq x y z
N MET A 1 -8.80 6.79 -19.76
CA MET A 1 -9.37 6.01 -18.64
C MET A 1 -10.62 5.31 -19.12
N GLU A 2 -10.67 3.99 -19.00
CA GLU A 2 -11.75 3.18 -19.57
C GLU A 2 -13.06 3.30 -18.78
N ARG A 3 -14.17 2.84 -19.38
CA ARG A 3 -15.51 2.89 -18.77
C ARG A 3 -15.59 2.06 -17.48
N GLN A 4 -14.80 0.99 -17.38
CA GLN A 4 -14.74 0.13 -16.19
C GLN A 4 -14.06 0.84 -15.02
N ASP A 5 -12.90 1.46 -15.24
CA ASP A 5 -12.21 2.27 -14.23
C ASP A 5 -13.07 3.40 -13.70
N ARG A 6 -13.79 4.13 -14.57
CA ARG A 6 -14.76 5.15 -14.13
C ARG A 6 -15.80 4.62 -13.14
N THR A 7 -16.18 3.34 -13.25
CA THR A 7 -17.12 2.70 -12.33
C THR A 7 -16.45 2.33 -11.02
N LYS A 8 -15.22 1.79 -11.07
CA LYS A 8 -14.42 1.46 -9.88
C LYS A 8 -14.07 2.70 -9.05
N TYR A 9 -13.60 3.77 -9.70
CA TYR A 9 -13.30 5.04 -9.03
C TYR A 9 -14.53 5.68 -8.36
N LYS A 10 -15.74 5.56 -8.94
CA LYS A 10 -16.98 6.00 -8.26
C LYS A 10 -17.20 5.27 -6.93
N MET A 11 -16.97 3.96 -6.89
CA MET A 11 -17.07 3.17 -5.64
C MET A 11 -15.97 3.56 -4.65
N ALA A 12 -14.75 3.82 -5.13
CA ALA A 12 -13.63 4.25 -4.29
C ALA A 12 -13.88 5.63 -3.64
N GLN A 13 -14.39 6.61 -4.38
CA GLN A 13 -14.76 7.92 -3.80
C GLN A 13 -15.91 7.81 -2.80
N SER A 14 -16.87 6.91 -3.07
CA SER A 14 -17.99 6.64 -2.17
C SER A 14 -17.55 6.04 -0.84
N ILE A 15 -16.75 4.95 -0.86
CA ILE A 15 -16.25 4.35 0.38
C ILE A 15 -15.32 5.30 1.14
N LYS A 16 -14.50 6.11 0.44
CA LYS A 16 -13.70 7.19 1.04
C LYS A 16 -14.55 8.24 1.75
N GLY A 17 -15.68 8.66 1.18
CA GLY A 17 -16.63 9.55 1.83
C GLY A 17 -17.26 8.94 3.08
N LEU A 18 -17.69 7.68 3.00
CA LEU A 18 -18.27 6.95 4.13
C LEU A 18 -17.25 6.73 5.27
N MET A 19 -15.99 6.46 4.94
CA MET A 19 -14.87 6.32 5.89
C MET A 19 -14.59 7.59 6.70
N ALA A 20 -14.97 8.78 6.21
CA ALA A 20 -14.85 10.03 6.96
C ALA A 20 -15.85 10.14 8.12
N HIS A 21 -16.88 9.28 8.15
CA HIS A 21 -17.99 9.34 9.11
C HIS A 21 -18.16 8.06 9.94
N MET A 22 -17.62 6.91 9.50
CA MET A 22 -17.67 5.66 10.25
C MET A 22 -16.50 4.72 9.94
N PRO A 23 -16.13 3.80 10.86
CA PRO A 23 -15.11 2.78 10.61
C PRO A 23 -15.47 1.89 9.43
N LEU A 24 -14.45 1.47 8.65
CA LEU A 24 -14.59 0.57 7.50
C LEU A 24 -15.44 -0.66 7.82
N ASP A 25 -15.22 -1.27 8.98
CA ASP A 25 -15.90 -2.49 9.42
C ASP A 25 -17.43 -2.33 9.52
N ARG A 26 -17.92 -1.10 9.76
CA ARG A 26 -19.37 -0.78 9.78
C ARG A 26 -19.97 -0.45 8.42
N ILE A 27 -19.16 -0.01 7.45
CA ILE A 27 -19.63 0.28 6.09
C ILE A 27 -20.12 -1.02 5.42
N THR A 28 -21.29 -0.99 4.80
CA THR A 28 -21.80 -2.13 4.01
C THR A 28 -21.73 -1.84 2.51
N VAL A 29 -21.77 -2.89 1.69
CA VAL A 29 -21.93 -2.76 0.23
C VAL A 29 -23.22 -2.01 -0.14
N LYS A 30 -24.25 -2.06 0.70
CA LYS A 30 -25.50 -1.31 0.47
C LYS A 30 -25.26 0.20 0.55
N ASP A 31 -24.48 0.66 1.53
CA ASP A 31 -24.22 2.08 1.74
C ASP A 31 -23.40 2.66 0.59
N ILE A 32 -22.33 1.94 0.18
CA ILE A 32 -21.49 2.32 -0.96
C ILE A 32 -22.31 2.46 -2.25
N VAL A 33 -23.15 1.48 -2.59
CA VAL A 33 -23.92 1.54 -3.84
C VAL A 33 -25.07 2.54 -3.79
N ALA A 34 -25.65 2.81 -2.61
CA ALA A 34 -26.65 3.85 -2.44
C ALA A 34 -26.05 5.24 -2.65
N ASP A 35 -24.89 5.51 -2.06
CA ASP A 35 -24.17 6.78 -2.17
C ASP A 35 -23.68 7.06 -3.61
N CYS A 36 -23.04 6.10 -4.30
CA CYS A 36 -22.59 6.32 -5.69
C CYS A 36 -23.68 6.12 -6.77
N GLY A 37 -24.92 5.80 -6.40
CA GLY A 37 -26.04 5.59 -7.32
C GLY A 37 -25.89 4.37 -8.23
N LEU A 38 -25.32 3.28 -7.71
CA LEU A 38 -25.10 2.01 -8.43
C LEU A 38 -25.92 0.86 -7.82
N THR A 39 -25.83 -0.33 -8.40
CA THR A 39 -26.48 -1.55 -7.89
C THR A 39 -25.49 -2.48 -7.21
N ARG A 40 -25.95 -3.28 -6.24
CA ARG A 40 -25.14 -4.35 -5.63
C ARG A 40 -24.55 -5.32 -6.66
N GLN A 41 -25.31 -5.65 -7.72
CA GLN A 41 -24.83 -6.45 -8.84
C GLN A 41 -23.67 -5.78 -9.60
N THR A 42 -23.67 -4.44 -9.71
CA THR A 42 -22.56 -3.69 -10.30
C THR A 42 -21.35 -3.63 -9.39
N PHE A 43 -21.53 -3.57 -8.07
CA PHE A 43 -20.44 -3.75 -7.10
C PHE A 43 -19.80 -5.12 -7.24
N TYR A 44 -20.58 -6.21 -7.10
CA TYR A 44 -20.03 -7.58 -7.12
C TYR A 44 -19.47 -8.03 -8.47
N ARG A 45 -19.74 -7.30 -9.56
CA ARG A 45 -19.05 -7.48 -10.86
C ARG A 45 -17.62 -6.92 -10.87
N ASN A 46 -17.29 -6.01 -9.95
CA ASN A 46 -15.99 -5.36 -9.87
C ASN A 46 -15.18 -5.76 -8.63
N PHE A 47 -15.83 -6.03 -7.50
CA PHE A 47 -15.20 -6.30 -6.20
C PHE A 47 -15.94 -7.39 -5.44
N ARG A 48 -15.20 -8.27 -4.77
CA ARG A 48 -15.73 -9.36 -3.93
C ARG A 48 -16.42 -8.81 -2.68
N ASP A 49 -15.78 -7.85 -2.04
CA ASP A 49 -16.24 -7.18 -0.83
C ASP A 49 -15.69 -5.73 -0.75
N LYS A 50 -15.89 -5.06 0.39
CA LYS A 50 -15.44 -3.68 0.62
C LYS A 50 -13.92 -3.55 0.81
N TYR A 51 -13.24 -4.60 1.28
CA TYR A 51 -11.79 -4.62 1.47
C TYR A 51 -11.09 -4.83 0.13
N ASP A 52 -11.65 -5.66 -0.75
CA ASP A 52 -11.21 -5.81 -2.14
C ASP A 52 -11.22 -4.47 -2.90
N LEU A 53 -12.25 -3.63 -2.68
CA LEU A 53 -12.30 -2.25 -3.18
C LEU A 53 -11.22 -1.34 -2.55
N VAL A 54 -10.97 -1.46 -1.24
CA VAL A 54 -9.92 -0.68 -0.54
C VAL A 54 -8.53 -1.05 -1.03
N ASN A 55 -8.26 -2.34 -1.15
CA ASN A 55 -7.00 -2.90 -1.65
C ASN A 55 -6.80 -2.55 -3.13
N TRP A 56 -7.86 -2.54 -3.95
CA TRP A 56 -7.82 -2.01 -5.32
C TRP A 56 -7.52 -0.51 -5.39
N TYR A 57 -8.02 0.31 -4.47
CA TYR A 57 -7.66 1.74 -4.47
C TYR A 57 -6.20 1.94 -4.04
N PHE A 58 -5.72 1.12 -3.10
CA PHE A 58 -4.30 1.05 -2.74
C PHE A 58 -3.42 0.54 -3.90
N GLU A 59 -3.90 -0.38 -4.75
CA GLU A 59 -3.26 -0.83 -6.02
C GLU A 59 -2.77 0.37 -6.84
N LYS A 60 -3.55 1.46 -6.85
CA LYS A 60 -3.28 2.66 -7.64
C LYS A 60 -2.24 3.59 -7.03
N LEU A 61 -2.08 3.60 -5.70
CA LEU A 61 -0.96 4.25 -5.01
C LEU A 61 0.35 3.52 -5.35
N VAL A 62 0.32 2.21 -5.18
CA VAL A 62 1.51 1.36 -5.24
C VAL A 62 2.07 1.29 -6.67
N GLN A 63 1.20 1.26 -7.69
CA GLN A 63 1.56 1.40 -9.11
C GLN A 63 2.29 2.71 -9.45
N GLN A 64 2.03 3.80 -8.71
CA GLN A 64 2.66 5.11 -8.94
C GLN A 64 3.95 5.33 -8.12
N SER A 65 4.39 4.32 -7.35
CA SER A 65 5.51 4.44 -6.41
C SER A 65 6.46 3.26 -6.49
N PHE A 66 6.01 2.05 -6.13
CA PHE A 66 6.87 0.87 -6.11
C PHE A 66 7.18 0.34 -7.51
N GLU A 67 6.23 0.35 -8.44
CA GLU A 67 6.47 -0.17 -9.81
C GLU A 67 7.44 0.70 -10.63
N GLU A 68 7.68 1.95 -10.21
CA GLU A 68 8.68 2.87 -10.81
C GLU A 68 10.07 2.77 -10.14
N MET A 69 10.21 2.12 -8.98
CA MET A 69 11.49 1.98 -8.27
C MET A 69 12.50 1.13 -9.05
N GLY A 70 13.72 1.63 -9.22
CA GLY A 70 14.77 0.99 -10.01
C GLY A 70 14.51 1.03 -11.53
N VAL A 71 13.55 1.85 -11.97
CA VAL A 71 13.24 2.10 -13.39
C VAL A 71 13.30 3.60 -13.70
N SER A 72 12.59 4.40 -12.91
CA SER A 72 12.54 5.86 -13.05
C SER A 72 12.51 6.61 -11.70
N LEU A 73 12.57 5.88 -10.59
CA LEU A 73 12.72 6.40 -9.23
C LEU A 73 13.77 5.60 -8.48
N THR A 74 14.50 6.25 -7.59
CA THR A 74 15.25 5.58 -6.53
C THR A 74 14.31 5.00 -5.47
N LEU A 75 14.84 4.10 -4.63
CA LEU A 75 14.15 3.56 -3.46
C LEU A 75 13.63 4.67 -2.54
N ARG A 76 14.41 5.75 -2.35
CA ARG A 76 14.03 6.90 -1.53
C ARG A 76 12.85 7.65 -2.13
N GLU A 77 12.89 7.94 -3.42
CA GLU A 77 11.80 8.67 -4.10
C GLU A 77 10.51 7.85 -4.12
N GLY A 78 10.59 6.55 -4.42
CA GLY A 78 9.42 5.66 -4.39
C GLY A 78 8.80 5.55 -3.00
N LEU A 79 9.61 5.44 -1.93
CA LEU A 79 9.12 5.44 -0.56
C LEU A 79 8.53 6.80 -0.16
N THR A 80 9.14 7.90 -0.60
CA THR A 80 8.64 9.25 -0.36
C THR A 80 7.27 9.44 -1.03
N LYS A 81 7.13 9.07 -2.31
CA LYS A 81 5.83 9.05 -3.02
C LYS A 81 4.78 8.20 -2.29
N LYS A 82 5.15 7.02 -1.74
CA LYS A 82 4.24 6.19 -0.93
C LYS A 82 3.68 7.00 0.24
N PHE A 83 4.55 7.62 1.04
CA PHE A 83 4.15 8.39 2.21
C PHE A 83 3.40 9.69 1.85
N GLU A 84 3.77 10.37 0.77
CA GLU A 84 3.05 11.54 0.27
C GLU A 84 1.61 11.21 -0.11
N PHE A 85 1.38 10.12 -0.84
CA PHE A 85 0.03 9.68 -1.20
C PHE A 85 -0.76 9.28 0.06
N ILE A 86 -0.17 8.51 0.99
CA ILE A 86 -0.84 8.16 2.26
C ILE A 86 -1.27 9.43 3.01
N ARG A 87 -0.43 10.47 3.03
CA ARG A 87 -0.73 11.76 3.65
C ARG A 87 -1.81 12.56 2.91
N ALA A 88 -1.79 12.57 1.57
CA ALA A 88 -2.82 13.21 0.75
C ALA A 88 -4.20 12.55 0.98
N GLU A 89 -4.22 11.24 1.17
CA GLU A 89 -5.41 10.41 1.40
C GLU A 89 -5.62 10.05 2.89
N ARG A 90 -5.16 10.91 3.81
CA ARG A 90 -5.07 10.60 5.25
C ARG A 90 -6.32 9.99 5.87
N VAL A 91 -7.51 10.49 5.54
CA VAL A 91 -8.79 10.03 6.11
C VAL A 91 -9.09 8.59 5.69
N PHE A 92 -8.82 8.26 4.43
CA PHE A 92 -8.98 6.91 3.90
C PHE A 92 -8.00 5.96 4.60
N PHE A 93 -6.72 6.31 4.66
CA PHE A 93 -5.70 5.43 5.24
C PHE A 93 -5.81 5.25 6.76
N THR A 94 -6.16 6.29 7.52
CA THR A 94 -6.45 6.15 8.96
C THR A 94 -7.63 5.21 9.21
N CYS A 95 -8.67 5.24 8.36
CA CYS A 95 -9.81 4.34 8.51
C CYS A 95 -9.50 2.91 8.01
N ALA A 96 -8.76 2.77 6.91
CA ALA A 96 -8.42 1.49 6.31
C ALA A 96 -7.39 0.67 7.11
N PHE A 97 -6.37 1.31 7.67
CA PHE A 97 -5.39 0.65 8.56
C PHE A 97 -5.95 0.38 9.97
N GLY A 98 -7.11 0.94 10.34
CA GLY A 98 -7.80 0.66 11.60
C GLY A 98 -8.65 -0.63 11.59
N SER A 99 -8.79 -1.31 10.44
CA SER A 99 -9.56 -2.56 10.33
C SER A 99 -8.73 -3.78 10.69
N SER A 100 -9.27 -4.65 11.55
CA SER A 100 -8.65 -5.92 11.94
C SER A 100 -9.14 -7.13 11.13
N ASP A 101 -9.71 -6.91 9.94
CA ASP A 101 -10.24 -7.97 9.08
C ASP A 101 -9.12 -8.87 8.49
N TYR A 102 -9.47 -10.10 8.11
CA TYR A 102 -8.55 -11.01 7.42
C TYR A 102 -8.09 -10.47 6.05
N ASN A 103 -8.95 -9.69 5.37
CA ASN A 103 -8.65 -9.00 4.11
C ASN A 103 -8.13 -7.56 4.32
N SER A 104 -7.73 -7.20 5.54
CA SER A 104 -7.28 -5.84 5.90
C SER A 104 -6.15 -5.31 5.03
N LEU A 105 -6.14 -3.98 4.86
CA LEU A 105 -5.13 -3.27 4.10
C LEU A 105 -3.70 -3.54 4.61
N MET A 106 -3.51 -3.71 5.93
CA MET A 106 -2.21 -4.01 6.52
C MET A 106 -1.63 -5.33 6.00
N LYS A 107 -2.45 -6.38 5.89
CA LYS A 107 -2.02 -7.66 5.32
C LYS A 107 -1.74 -7.53 3.83
N TYR A 108 -2.59 -6.79 3.10
CA TYR A 108 -2.41 -6.57 1.68
C TYR A 108 -1.12 -5.78 1.36
N ASP A 109 -0.80 -4.72 2.12
CA ASP A 109 0.45 -3.97 2.02
C ASP A 109 1.66 -4.88 2.29
N TYR A 110 1.55 -5.79 3.27
CA TYR A 110 2.60 -6.77 3.57
C TYR A 110 2.82 -7.75 2.41
N ASP A 111 1.77 -8.41 1.94
CA ASP A 111 1.87 -9.37 0.84
C ASP A 111 2.38 -8.69 -0.44
N TYR A 112 1.98 -7.45 -0.72
CA TYR A 112 2.50 -6.70 -1.86
C TYR A 112 3.99 -6.34 -1.68
N ILE A 113 4.36 -5.61 -0.63
CA ILE A 113 5.74 -5.10 -0.45
C ILE A 113 6.74 -6.24 -0.32
N TYR A 114 6.37 -7.31 0.40
CA TYR A 114 7.19 -8.51 0.49
C TYR A 114 7.42 -9.12 -0.90
N ASN A 115 6.37 -9.35 -1.68
CA ASN A 115 6.52 -9.94 -3.02
C ASN A 115 7.29 -9.01 -3.98
N PHE A 116 7.12 -7.70 -3.87
CA PHE A 116 7.89 -6.71 -4.62
C PHE A 116 9.40 -6.86 -4.40
N TYR A 117 9.88 -6.72 -3.16
CA TYR A 117 11.31 -6.88 -2.84
C TYR A 117 11.81 -8.30 -3.14
N ARG A 118 10.99 -9.32 -2.85
CA ARG A 118 11.29 -10.73 -3.13
C ARG A 118 11.59 -10.94 -4.62
N ASN A 119 10.74 -10.42 -5.49
CA ASN A 119 10.89 -10.55 -6.94
C ASN A 119 12.11 -9.79 -7.47
N ILE A 120 12.36 -8.59 -6.95
CA ILE A 120 13.56 -7.79 -7.28
C ILE A 120 14.84 -8.54 -6.89
N LEU A 121 14.90 -9.06 -5.66
CA LEU A 121 16.07 -9.78 -5.14
C LEU A 121 16.31 -11.12 -5.86
N GLN A 122 15.26 -11.81 -6.30
CA GLN A 122 15.38 -13.02 -7.11
C GLN A 122 15.87 -12.73 -8.52
N LYS A 123 15.35 -11.68 -9.18
CA LYS A 123 15.82 -11.25 -10.50
C LYS A 123 17.29 -10.87 -10.47
N LYS A 124 17.71 -10.01 -9.53
CA LYS A 124 19.11 -9.54 -9.42
C LYS A 124 20.12 -10.66 -9.12
N GLN A 125 19.71 -11.71 -8.41
CA GLN A 125 20.60 -12.82 -8.05
C GLN A 125 20.49 -14.04 -8.96
N GLU A 126 19.57 -14.03 -9.93
CA GLU A 126 19.22 -15.15 -10.82
C GLU A 126 18.93 -16.48 -10.09
N LYS A 127 18.48 -16.42 -8.84
CA LYS A 127 18.26 -17.59 -7.97
C LYS A 127 17.17 -17.32 -6.90
N PRO A 128 16.61 -18.37 -6.26
CA PRO A 128 15.75 -18.22 -5.10
C PRO A 128 16.45 -17.47 -3.95
N LEU A 129 15.71 -16.79 -3.08
CA LEU A 129 16.34 -16.16 -1.92
C LEU A 129 16.91 -17.22 -0.99
N ASP A 130 18.11 -16.92 -0.49
CA ASP A 130 18.71 -17.56 0.67
C ASP A 130 17.81 -17.38 1.92
N GLY A 131 17.76 -18.40 2.77
CA GLY A 131 16.82 -18.48 3.91
C GLY A 131 16.99 -17.33 4.91
N ASP A 132 18.23 -16.89 5.13
CA ASP A 132 18.53 -15.73 5.98
C ASP A 132 18.03 -14.41 5.35
N VAL A 133 18.19 -14.25 4.03
CA VAL A 133 17.74 -13.04 3.31
C VAL A 133 16.22 -12.97 3.33
N ASP A 134 15.57 -14.11 3.10
CA ASP A 134 14.12 -14.32 3.17
C ASP A 134 13.56 -14.05 4.58
N PHE A 135 14.26 -14.48 5.65
CA PHE A 135 13.94 -14.13 7.03
C PHE A 135 14.08 -12.63 7.32
N LEU A 136 15.22 -12.03 6.97
CA LEU A 136 15.47 -10.59 7.15
C LEU A 136 14.43 -9.74 6.40
N LEU A 137 14.03 -10.17 5.19
CA LEU A 137 13.05 -9.45 4.39
C LEU A 137 11.66 -9.47 5.05
N ARG A 138 11.20 -10.62 5.55
CA ARG A 138 9.94 -10.69 6.32
C ARG A 138 9.98 -9.77 7.54
N MET A 139 11.07 -9.79 8.30
CA MET A 139 11.24 -8.96 9.49
C MET A 139 11.18 -7.46 9.16
N TYR A 140 11.89 -7.04 8.10
CA TYR A 140 11.86 -5.67 7.60
C TYR A 140 10.46 -5.25 7.08
N CYS A 141 9.78 -6.10 6.31
CA CYS A 141 8.42 -5.81 5.82
C CYS A 141 7.41 -5.67 6.97
N HIS A 142 7.45 -6.56 7.98
CA HIS A 142 6.60 -6.43 9.16
C HIS A 142 6.88 -5.13 9.94
N GLY A 143 8.16 -4.82 10.20
CA GLY A 143 8.54 -3.59 10.92
C GLY A 143 8.14 -2.32 10.18
N SER A 144 8.49 -2.21 8.89
CA SER A 144 8.19 -1.02 8.07
C SER A 144 6.70 -0.72 7.94
N ILE A 145 5.86 -1.76 7.84
CA ILE A 145 4.40 -1.61 7.79
C ILE A 145 3.85 -1.23 9.17
N GLN A 146 4.33 -1.84 10.25
CA GLN A 146 3.94 -1.44 11.60
C GLN A 146 4.25 0.04 11.87
N MET A 147 5.44 0.51 11.47
CA MET A 147 5.81 1.94 11.60
C MET A 147 4.98 2.85 10.67
N THR A 148 4.57 2.37 9.50
CA THR A 148 3.63 3.09 8.61
C THR A 148 2.26 3.24 9.27
N VAL A 149 1.73 2.16 9.85
CA VAL A 149 0.45 2.14 10.57
C VAL A 149 0.50 3.06 11.81
N GLU A 150 1.61 3.06 12.56
CA GLU A 150 1.80 3.96 13.70
C GLU A 150 1.86 5.42 13.25
N TRP A 151 2.64 5.75 12.21
CA TRP A 151 2.71 7.11 11.67
C TRP A 151 1.34 7.62 11.19
N VAL A 152 0.56 6.76 10.55
CA VAL A 152 -0.83 7.07 10.15
C VAL A 152 -1.70 7.41 11.37
N HIS A 153 -1.72 6.56 12.40
CA HIS A 153 -2.60 6.73 13.57
C HIS A 153 -2.12 7.82 14.53
N THR A 154 -0.84 8.16 14.54
CA THR A 154 -0.27 9.26 15.35
C THR A 154 -0.38 10.64 14.69
N GLY A 155 -1.05 10.72 13.53
CA GLY A 155 -1.37 11.97 12.84
C GLY A 155 -0.33 12.44 11.82
N MET A 156 0.51 11.53 11.31
CA MET A 156 1.44 11.76 10.20
C MET A 156 2.39 12.95 10.41
N LYS A 157 2.92 13.09 11.63
CA LYS A 157 3.66 14.28 12.09
C LYS A 157 5.06 14.43 11.49
N ARG A 158 5.71 13.32 11.14
CA ARG A 158 6.99 13.30 10.40
C ARG A 158 6.73 13.53 8.93
N GLU A 159 7.62 14.22 8.24
CA GLU A 159 7.49 14.40 6.79
C GLU A 159 7.68 13.07 6.03
N PRO A 160 7.05 12.90 4.85
CA PRO A 160 7.19 11.71 4.00
C PRO A 160 8.65 11.32 3.72
N GLU A 161 9.52 12.29 3.47
CA GLU A 161 10.96 12.05 3.23
C GLU A 161 11.68 11.56 4.50
N GLU A 162 11.34 12.10 5.69
CA GLU A 162 11.89 11.61 6.96
C GLU A 162 11.48 10.16 7.22
N MET A 163 10.23 9.81 6.91
CA MET A 163 9.73 8.42 7.03
C MET A 163 10.44 7.49 6.04
N ALA A 164 10.64 7.91 4.79
CA ALA A 164 11.41 7.16 3.80
C ALA A 164 12.87 6.95 4.26
N GLY A 165 13.51 8.00 4.77
CA GLY A 165 14.88 7.94 5.30
C GLY A 165 15.02 6.99 6.49
N LEU A 166 14.08 7.00 7.44
CA LEU A 166 14.07 6.07 8.58
C LEU A 166 13.87 4.61 8.15
N LEU A 167 13.03 4.34 7.14
CA LEU A 167 12.87 2.99 6.62
C LEU A 167 14.14 2.49 5.92
N ILE A 168 14.79 3.32 5.11
CA ILE A 168 16.07 2.98 4.48
C ILE A 168 17.15 2.73 5.54
N GLN A 169 17.25 3.59 6.56
CA GLN A 169 18.19 3.39 7.68
C GLN A 169 17.92 2.09 8.46
N ALA A 170 16.67 1.64 8.52
CA ALA A 170 16.27 0.41 9.20
C ALA A 170 16.52 -0.87 8.37
N LEU A 171 17.00 -0.77 7.12
CA LEU A 171 17.35 -1.94 6.31
C LEU A 171 18.50 -2.74 6.96
N PRO A 172 18.32 -4.04 7.25
CA PRO A 172 19.42 -4.93 7.63
C PRO A 172 20.56 -4.87 6.62
N GLU A 173 21.82 -4.85 7.09
CA GLU A 173 23.01 -4.64 6.23
C GLU A 173 23.07 -5.58 5.01
N LYS A 174 22.68 -6.86 5.18
CA LYS A 174 22.62 -7.85 4.10
C LYS A 174 21.57 -7.49 3.03
N LEU A 175 20.44 -6.90 3.42
CA LEU A 175 19.43 -6.40 2.48
C LEU A 175 19.87 -5.08 1.85
N ASN A 176 20.42 -4.14 2.63
CA ASN A 176 20.89 -2.86 2.12
C ASN A 176 21.93 -3.05 1.00
N LYS A 177 22.93 -3.90 1.21
CA LYS A 177 23.93 -4.25 0.18
C LYS A 177 23.30 -4.83 -1.09
N LEU A 178 22.26 -5.66 -0.97
CA LEU A 178 21.58 -6.26 -2.13
C LEU A 178 20.69 -5.23 -2.87
N LEU A 179 20.06 -4.31 -2.15
CA LEU A 179 19.14 -3.29 -2.66
C LEU A 179 19.79 -1.98 -3.09
N SER A 180 21.07 -1.75 -2.75
CA SER A 180 21.91 -0.58 -3.12
C SER A 180 21.73 -0.03 -4.55
N PHE A 181 21.60 -0.91 -5.55
CA PHE A 181 21.34 -0.54 -6.95
C PHE A 181 20.00 0.18 -7.20
N LEU A 182 19.08 0.19 -6.24
CA LEU A 182 17.87 1.00 -6.27
C LEU A 182 18.12 2.43 -5.74
N GLU A 183 19.32 2.73 -5.23
CA GLU A 183 19.74 4.07 -4.78
C GLU A 183 20.60 4.78 -5.83
N GLU A 184 21.00 4.08 -6.89
CA GLU A 184 21.71 4.65 -8.04
C GLU A 184 20.70 5.37 -8.96
N GLU A 185 20.98 6.63 -9.32
CA GLU A 185 20.21 7.38 -10.32
C GLU A 185 20.37 6.72 -11.70
N GLY A 186 19.27 6.57 -12.44
CA GLY A 186 19.21 5.92 -13.77
C GLY A 186 19.56 6.83 -14.94
#